data_AF-A0AAP6CZB4-F1
#
_entry.id   AF-A0AAP6CZB4-F1
#
_cell.length_a   1.000
_cell.length_b   1.000
_cell.length_c   1.000
_cell.angle_alpha   90.00
_cell.angle_beta   90.00
_cell.angle_gamma   90.00
#
_symmetry.space_group_name_H-M   'P 1'
#
loop_
_entity.id
_entity.type
_entity.pdbx_description
1 polymer ?
#
loop_
_entity_poly.entity_id
_entity_poly.type
_entity_poly.pdbx_seq_one_letter_code
_entity_poly.pdbx_strand_id
1 'polypeptide(L)'
;PNAKEFHEETVRKLLALNMFDCARANKSLAAWGVEGRVPFLDKEFIDVAMRLNPADKMCGNGKMEKHILRECFEHYLPDSIAWRQKEQFSDGVGYSWIDTLKAVAEEKVTDQQMETAQYRFPYNTPTTKEGYVYREIFEELFPLPSAAECVPGGPSVACSSAKAIEWDESFKNCVDPSGRAVQTVHNDAY
;
A
#
# COMPACT_ATOMS: atom_id res chain seq x y z
N PRO A 1 -13.06 3.02 13.07
CA PRO A 1 -14.23 2.84 12.17
C PRO A 1 -15.20 1.80 12.73
N ASN A 2 -16.48 1.89 12.38
CA ASN A 2 -17.46 0.83 12.62
C ASN A 2 -17.45 -0.23 11.49
N ALA A 3 -18.22 -1.32 11.64
CA ALA A 3 -18.26 -2.43 10.69
C ALA A 3 -18.70 -2.02 9.27
N LYS A 4 -19.63 -1.08 9.15
CA LYS A 4 -20.10 -0.56 7.86
C LYS A 4 -19.01 0.27 7.18
N GLU A 5 -18.39 1.19 7.91
CA GLU A 5 -17.27 2.01 7.39
C GLU A 5 -16.10 1.13 6.94
N PHE A 6 -15.78 0.09 7.71
CA PHE A 6 -14.77 -0.89 7.35
C PHE A 6 -15.11 -1.60 6.03
N HIS A 7 -16.36 -2.07 5.87
CA HIS A 7 -16.81 -2.67 4.62
C HIS A 7 -16.67 -1.72 3.43
N GLU A 8 -17.15 -0.48 3.58
CA GLU A 8 -17.05 0.55 2.54
C GLU A 8 -15.60 0.82 2.12
N GLU A 9 -14.66 0.81 3.07
CA GLU A 9 -13.23 0.90 2.74
C GLU A 9 -12.71 -0.33 2.01
N THR A 10 -13.09 -1.55 2.42
CA THR A 10 -12.66 -2.75 1.68
C THR A 10 -13.17 -2.76 0.24
N VAL A 11 -14.40 -2.29 0.00
CA VAL A 11 -14.97 -2.11 -1.34
C VAL A 11 -14.19 -1.06 -2.13
N ARG A 12 -13.93 0.11 -1.52
CA ARG A 12 -13.14 1.18 -2.14
C ARG A 12 -11.76 0.68 -2.57
N LYS A 13 -11.07 -0.06 -1.70
CA LYS A 13 -9.76 -0.65 -2.00
C LYS A 13 -9.85 -1.65 -3.14
N LEU A 14 -10.83 -2.56 -3.14
CA LEU A 14 -11.03 -3.52 -4.22
C LEU A 14 -11.22 -2.84 -5.57
N LEU A 15 -12.03 -1.79 -5.64
CA LEU A 15 -12.28 -1.03 -6.87
C LEU A 15 -11.01 -0.31 -7.37
N ALA A 16 -10.13 0.10 -6.46
CA ALA A 16 -8.89 0.80 -6.79
C ALA A 16 -7.69 -0.12 -7.06
N LEU A 17 -7.76 -1.42 -6.73
CA LEU A 17 -6.63 -2.37 -6.83
C LEU A 17 -5.97 -2.39 -8.21
N ASN A 18 -6.75 -2.15 -9.27
CA ASN A 18 -6.27 -2.11 -10.65
C ASN A 18 -5.14 -1.07 -10.88
N MET A 19 -5.15 0.04 -10.13
CA MET A 19 -4.15 1.11 -10.22
C MET A 19 -2.95 0.88 -9.27
N PHE A 20 -3.05 -0.08 -8.35
CA PHE A 20 -2.05 -0.35 -7.31
C PHE A 20 -1.50 -1.78 -7.40
N ASP A 21 -1.88 -2.66 -6.48
CA ASP A 21 -1.32 -4.01 -6.34
C ASP A 21 -1.49 -4.86 -7.59
N CYS A 22 -2.62 -4.79 -8.30
CA CYS A 22 -2.80 -5.55 -9.54
C CYS A 22 -1.85 -5.06 -10.64
N ALA A 23 -1.68 -3.75 -10.80
CA ALA A 23 -0.75 -3.19 -11.78
C ALA A 23 0.69 -3.62 -11.46
N ARG A 24 1.11 -3.54 -10.19
CA ARG A 24 2.44 -3.99 -9.76
C ARG A 24 2.63 -5.49 -10.00
N ALA A 25 1.71 -6.33 -9.53
CA ALA A 25 1.83 -7.78 -9.66
C ALA A 25 1.84 -8.21 -11.13
N ASN A 26 0.95 -7.66 -11.95
CA ASN A 26 0.87 -8.01 -13.37
C ASN A 26 2.10 -7.51 -14.15
N LYS A 27 2.42 -6.21 -14.07
CA LYS A 27 3.48 -5.62 -14.90
C LYS A 27 4.89 -6.10 -14.50
N SER A 28 5.16 -6.29 -13.21
CA SER A 28 6.48 -6.76 -12.75
C SER A 28 6.77 -8.20 -13.16
N LEU A 29 5.76 -9.09 -13.12
CA LEU A 29 5.90 -10.46 -13.59
C LEU A 29 5.95 -10.53 -15.12
N ALA A 30 5.09 -9.76 -15.81
CA ALA A 30 5.06 -9.71 -17.27
C ALA A 30 6.36 -9.18 -17.89
N ALA A 31 7.11 -8.34 -17.17
CA ALA A 31 8.45 -7.88 -17.58
C ALA A 31 9.44 -9.04 -17.79
N TRP A 32 9.16 -10.21 -17.21
CA TRP A 32 9.95 -11.44 -17.35
C TRP A 32 9.19 -12.56 -18.06
N GLY A 33 8.07 -12.25 -18.73
CA GLY A 33 7.25 -13.25 -19.41
C GLY A 33 6.56 -14.23 -18.46
N VAL A 34 6.36 -13.86 -17.19
CA VAL A 34 5.73 -14.72 -16.17
C VAL A 34 4.28 -14.29 -15.96
N GLU A 35 3.36 -15.27 -15.98
CA GLU A 35 1.95 -15.06 -15.63
C GLU A 35 1.74 -15.20 -14.11
N GLY A 36 1.27 -14.13 -13.46
CA GLY A 36 0.81 -14.18 -12.07
C GLY A 36 -0.68 -14.43 -11.96
N ARG A 37 -1.09 -15.38 -11.10
CA ARG A 37 -2.50 -15.63 -10.75
C ARG A 37 -2.78 -15.22 -9.30
N VAL A 38 -3.96 -14.65 -9.07
CA VAL A 38 -4.35 -14.06 -7.77
C VAL A 38 -5.68 -14.64 -7.29
N PRO A 39 -5.70 -15.86 -6.70
CA PRO A 39 -6.95 -16.54 -6.32
C PRO A 39 -7.85 -15.74 -5.36
N PHE A 40 -7.28 -14.87 -4.51
CA PHE A 40 -8.06 -13.98 -3.64
C PHE A 40 -8.89 -12.93 -4.39
N LEU A 41 -8.65 -12.72 -5.68
CA LEU A 41 -9.42 -11.85 -6.55
C LEU A 41 -10.29 -12.63 -7.56
N ASP A 42 -10.41 -13.94 -7.37
CA ASP A 42 -11.40 -14.72 -8.12
C ASP A 42 -12.82 -14.18 -7.84
N LYS A 43 -13.66 -14.20 -8.87
CA LYS A 43 -15.00 -13.62 -8.81
C LYS A 43 -15.90 -14.34 -7.81
N GLU A 44 -15.89 -15.66 -7.81
CA GLU A 44 -16.71 -16.47 -6.91
C GLU A 44 -16.20 -16.35 -5.48
N PHE A 45 -14.88 -16.33 -5.30
CA PHE A 45 -14.27 -16.08 -4.00
C PHE A 45 -14.65 -14.70 -3.45
N ILE A 46 -14.53 -13.64 -4.24
CA ILE A 46 -14.91 -12.28 -3.83
C ILE A 46 -16.40 -12.23 -3.46
N ASP A 47 -17.28 -12.87 -4.23
CA ASP A 47 -18.72 -12.88 -3.96
C ASP A 47 -19.03 -13.46 -2.57
N VAL A 48 -18.36 -14.55 -2.18
CA VAL A 48 -18.50 -15.12 -0.84
C VAL A 48 -17.84 -14.20 0.19
N ALA A 49 -16.56 -13.87 -0.01
CA ALA A 49 -15.77 -13.12 0.95
C ALA A 49 -16.39 -11.77 1.27
N MET A 50 -16.96 -11.06 0.29
CA MET A 50 -17.55 -9.73 0.46
C MET A 50 -18.95 -9.75 1.07
N ARG A 51 -19.67 -10.87 1.01
CA ARG A 51 -20.99 -11.05 1.65
C ARG A 51 -20.93 -11.49 3.11
N LEU A 52 -19.77 -11.92 3.60
CA LEU A 52 -19.55 -12.17 5.02
C LEU A 52 -19.82 -10.90 5.84
N ASN A 53 -20.40 -11.09 7.04
CA ASN A 53 -20.67 -9.98 7.95
C ASN A 53 -19.38 -9.20 8.23
N PRO A 54 -19.33 -7.89 7.95
CA PRO A 54 -18.12 -7.10 8.14
C PRO A 54 -17.60 -7.10 9.59
N ALA A 55 -18.48 -7.30 10.58
CA ALA A 55 -18.09 -7.42 11.98
C ALA A 55 -17.11 -8.59 12.23
N ASP A 56 -17.24 -9.69 11.49
CA ASP A 56 -16.36 -10.85 11.61
C ASP A 56 -14.97 -10.63 10.99
N LYS A 57 -14.84 -9.57 10.17
CA LYS A 57 -13.57 -9.18 9.53
C LYS A 57 -12.80 -8.13 10.34
N MET A 58 -13.44 -7.51 11.34
CA MET A 58 -12.81 -6.49 12.16
C MET A 58 -11.77 -7.11 13.09
N CYS A 59 -10.64 -6.42 13.26
CA CYS A 59 -9.63 -6.72 14.27
C CYS A 59 -9.86 -5.88 15.54
N GLY A 60 -9.21 -6.25 16.65
CA GLY A 60 -9.42 -5.67 17.98
C GLY A 60 -10.16 -6.64 18.91
N ASN A 61 -10.30 -6.28 20.19
CA ASN A 61 -10.94 -7.12 21.22
C ASN A 61 -10.39 -8.57 21.28
N GLY A 62 -9.07 -8.72 21.13
CA GLY A 62 -8.40 -10.03 21.11
C GLY A 62 -8.31 -10.70 19.73
N LYS A 63 -8.91 -10.13 18.68
CA LYS A 63 -8.79 -10.64 17.30
C LYS A 63 -7.70 -9.90 16.52
N MET A 64 -6.82 -10.65 15.87
CA MET A 64 -5.81 -10.11 14.95
C MET A 64 -6.37 -9.81 13.55
N GLU A 65 -5.60 -9.12 12.71
CA GLU A 65 -6.00 -8.86 11.33
C GLU A 65 -6.27 -10.17 10.56
N LYS A 66 -7.37 -10.18 9.80
CA LYS A 66 -7.84 -11.33 9.03
C LYS A 66 -8.11 -12.58 9.89
N HIS A 67 -8.52 -12.43 11.15
CA HIS A 67 -8.83 -13.53 12.06
C HIS A 67 -9.66 -14.67 11.44
N ILE A 68 -10.80 -14.35 10.83
CA ILE A 68 -11.68 -15.33 10.18
C ILE A 68 -10.96 -16.14 9.09
N LEU A 69 -10.05 -15.52 8.33
CA LEU A 69 -9.26 -16.22 7.33
C LEU A 69 -8.27 -17.18 7.99
N ARG A 70 -7.67 -16.79 9.12
CA ARG A 70 -6.73 -17.62 9.87
C ARG A 70 -7.42 -18.85 10.43
N GLU A 71 -8.57 -18.68 11.09
CA GLU A 71 -9.38 -19.80 11.60
C GLU A 71 -9.78 -20.79 10.48
N CYS A 72 -10.18 -20.30 9.30
CA CYS A 72 -10.56 -21.18 8.20
C CYS A 72 -9.40 -22.05 7.67
N PHE A 73 -8.15 -21.64 7.84
CA PHE A 73 -6.99 -22.29 7.20
C PHE A 73 -5.87 -22.68 8.18
N GLU A 74 -6.05 -22.51 9.50
CA GLU A 74 -4.99 -22.77 10.49
C GLU A 74 -4.45 -24.20 10.40
N HIS A 75 -5.30 -25.18 10.10
CA HIS A 75 -4.92 -26.58 9.96
C HIS A 75 -4.00 -26.89 8.76
N TYR A 76 -3.80 -25.95 7.83
CA TYR A 76 -2.87 -26.12 6.70
C TYR A 76 -1.43 -25.70 7.03
N LEU A 77 -1.21 -24.92 8.09
CA LEU A 77 0.07 -24.24 8.36
C LEU A 77 0.51 -24.47 9.82
N PRO A 78 1.80 -24.37 10.14
CA PRO A 78 2.24 -24.30 11.53
C PRO A 78 1.63 -23.09 12.23
N ASP A 79 1.29 -23.20 13.52
CA ASP A 79 0.69 -22.11 14.32
C ASP A 79 1.52 -20.82 14.25
N SER A 80 2.85 -20.95 14.24
CA SER A 80 3.77 -19.82 14.14
C SER A 80 3.63 -19.02 12.84
N ILE A 81 3.05 -19.61 11.78
CA ILE A 81 2.73 -18.95 10.51
C ILE A 81 1.26 -18.55 10.48
N ALA A 82 0.35 -19.44 10.87
CA ALA A 82 -1.09 -19.21 10.86
C ALA A 82 -1.50 -17.98 11.70
N TRP A 83 -0.78 -17.73 12.79
CA TRP A 83 -1.02 -16.65 13.75
C TRP A 83 0.10 -15.61 13.77
N ARG A 84 0.96 -15.58 12.72
CA ARG A 84 1.99 -14.55 12.57
C ARG A 84 1.38 -13.19 12.29
N GLN A 85 1.83 -12.17 13.01
CA GLN A 85 1.44 -10.79 12.74
C GLN A 85 1.88 -10.35 11.34
N LYS A 86 1.02 -9.61 10.64
CA LYS A 86 1.34 -9.05 9.34
C LYS A 86 2.44 -7.99 9.45
N GLU A 87 3.51 -8.20 8.71
CA GLU A 87 4.48 -7.16 8.34
C GLU A 87 4.13 -6.57 6.97
N GLN A 88 4.50 -5.31 6.76
CA GLN A 88 4.42 -4.69 5.43
C GLN A 88 5.55 -5.21 4.53
N PHE A 89 5.31 -5.25 3.21
CA PHE A 89 6.25 -5.85 2.26
C PHE A 89 7.62 -5.19 2.27
N SER A 90 7.68 -3.89 2.49
CA SER A 90 8.92 -3.12 2.53
C SER A 90 9.84 -3.56 3.68
N ASP A 91 9.29 -3.74 4.87
CA ASP A 91 10.06 -4.15 6.04
C ASP A 91 10.40 -5.63 5.99
N GLY A 92 9.48 -6.47 5.50
CA GLY A 92 9.71 -7.91 5.33
C GLY A 92 10.75 -8.27 4.26
N VAL A 93 11.09 -7.35 3.34
CA VAL A 93 12.18 -7.52 2.35
C VAL A 93 13.55 -7.14 2.94
N GLY A 94 13.56 -6.26 3.95
CA GLY A 94 14.76 -5.83 4.65
C GLY A 94 14.81 -4.32 4.85
N TYR A 95 15.04 -3.90 6.10
CA TYR A 95 14.99 -2.49 6.50
C TYR A 95 15.91 -1.56 5.70
N SER A 96 17.08 -2.05 5.27
CA SER A 96 18.05 -1.25 4.51
C SER A 96 17.55 -0.84 3.13
N TRP A 97 16.53 -1.50 2.57
CA TRP A 97 16.05 -1.23 1.22
C TRP A 97 15.44 0.17 1.09
N ILE A 98 14.44 0.50 1.92
CA ILE A 98 13.81 1.83 1.93
C ILE A 98 14.82 2.90 2.32
N ASP A 99 15.65 2.63 3.32
CA ASP A 99 16.61 3.61 3.83
C ASP A 99 17.63 3.99 2.76
N THR A 100 18.06 3.02 1.93
CA THR A 100 18.94 3.28 0.78
C THR A 100 18.25 4.12 -0.30
N LEU A 101 16.98 3.83 -0.63
CA LEU A 101 16.23 4.60 -1.62
C LEU A 101 16.09 6.07 -1.20
N LYS A 102 15.78 6.31 0.08
CA LYS A 102 15.70 7.67 0.65
C LYS A 102 17.05 8.38 0.57
N ALA A 103 18.14 7.71 0.97
CA ALA A 103 19.49 8.30 0.90
C ALA A 103 19.88 8.68 -0.53
N VAL A 104 19.64 7.80 -1.51
CA VAL A 104 19.92 8.08 -2.92
C VAL A 104 19.08 9.25 -3.44
N ALA A 105 17.81 9.34 -3.04
CA ALA A 105 16.96 10.46 -3.44
C ALA A 105 17.41 11.80 -2.83
N GLU A 106 17.88 11.77 -1.59
CA GLU A 106 18.44 12.93 -0.88
C GLU A 106 19.67 13.50 -1.60
N GLU A 107 20.52 12.62 -2.14
CA GLU A 107 21.70 13.01 -2.93
C GLU A 107 21.34 13.54 -4.33
N LYS A 108 20.27 13.00 -4.95
CA LYS A 108 19.88 13.33 -6.33
C LYS A 108 19.05 14.60 -6.48
N VAL A 109 18.26 14.95 -5.47
CA VAL A 109 17.28 16.04 -5.56
C VAL A 109 17.62 17.12 -4.53
N THR A 110 17.87 18.32 -5.04
CA THR A 110 18.16 19.49 -4.19
C THR A 110 16.89 20.06 -3.57
N ASP A 111 17.04 20.80 -2.47
CA ASP A 111 15.91 21.49 -1.82
C ASP A 111 15.27 22.52 -2.76
N GLN A 112 16.07 23.21 -3.58
CA GLN A 112 15.58 24.14 -4.60
C GLN A 112 14.70 23.44 -5.66
N GLN A 113 15.06 22.22 -6.08
CA GLN A 113 14.22 21.42 -6.98
C GLN A 113 12.88 21.08 -6.33
N MET A 114 12.86 20.77 -5.03
CA MET A 114 11.63 20.53 -4.29
C MET A 114 10.78 21.79 -4.15
N GLU A 115 11.37 22.94 -3.82
CA GLU A 115 10.67 24.23 -3.72
C GLU A 115 10.00 24.64 -5.04
N THR A 116 10.63 24.29 -6.16
CA THR A 116 10.17 24.63 -7.50
C THR A 116 9.42 23.49 -8.20
N ALA A 117 9.19 22.36 -7.52
CA ALA A 117 8.60 21.15 -8.10
C ALA A 117 7.24 21.39 -8.76
N GLN A 118 6.41 22.28 -8.21
CA GLN A 118 5.09 22.61 -8.76
C GLN A 118 5.14 23.25 -10.14
N TYR A 119 6.24 23.91 -10.51
CA TYR A 119 6.40 24.53 -11.83
C TYR A 119 6.85 23.51 -12.88
N ARG A 120 7.60 22.50 -12.46
CA ARG A 120 8.06 21.40 -13.32
C ARG A 120 6.96 20.33 -13.48
N PHE A 121 6.32 19.96 -12.39
CA PHE A 121 5.31 18.91 -12.30
C PHE A 121 3.99 19.49 -11.77
N PRO A 122 3.23 20.26 -12.58
CA PRO A 122 2.04 20.97 -12.11
C PRO A 122 0.88 20.03 -11.73
N TYR A 123 0.85 18.82 -12.30
CA TYR A 123 -0.09 17.77 -11.94
C TYR A 123 0.60 16.75 -11.02
N ASN A 124 -0.03 16.39 -9.90
CA ASN A 124 0.53 15.48 -8.89
C ASN A 124 1.97 15.84 -8.50
N THR A 125 2.17 17.07 -8.04
CA THR A 125 3.48 17.56 -7.60
C THR A 125 4.07 16.63 -6.54
N PRO A 126 5.30 16.12 -6.73
CA PRO A 126 5.95 15.28 -5.71
C PRO A 126 6.18 16.08 -4.43
N THR A 127 5.81 15.50 -3.29
CA THR A 127 5.98 16.11 -1.96
C THR A 127 7.23 15.59 -1.22
N THR A 128 7.95 14.64 -1.80
CA THR A 128 9.21 14.09 -1.28
C THR A 128 10.25 14.01 -2.39
N LYS A 129 11.53 14.04 -2.02
CA LYS A 129 12.64 13.86 -2.96
C LYS A 129 12.60 12.51 -3.66
N GLU A 130 12.22 11.45 -2.93
CA GLU A 130 12.02 10.11 -3.51
C GLU A 130 10.93 10.14 -4.60
N GLY A 131 9.77 10.74 -4.31
CA GLY A 131 8.69 10.93 -5.29
C GLY A 131 9.12 11.77 -6.48
N TYR A 132 9.98 12.77 -6.27
CA TYR A 132 10.55 13.60 -7.34
C TYR A 132 11.42 12.76 -8.28
N VAL A 133 12.32 11.92 -7.76
CA VAL A 133 13.16 11.01 -8.57
C VAL A 133 12.30 10.09 -9.41
N TYR A 134 11.27 9.46 -8.83
CA TYR A 134 10.38 8.57 -9.59
C TYR A 134 9.59 9.32 -10.65
N ARG A 135 9.12 10.54 -10.33
CA ARG A 135 8.37 11.36 -11.27
C ARG A 135 9.25 11.84 -12.44
N GLU A 136 10.49 12.17 -12.18
CA GLU A 136 11.46 12.54 -13.22
C GLU A 136 11.70 11.38 -14.20
N ILE A 137 11.96 10.18 -13.67
CA ILE A 137 12.10 8.96 -14.50
C ILE A 137 10.80 8.68 -15.28
N PHE A 138 9.64 8.86 -14.64
CA PHE A 138 8.35 8.63 -15.28
C PHE A 138 8.13 9.57 -16.48
N GLU A 139 8.35 10.89 -16.33
CA GLU A 139 8.17 11.84 -17.43
C GLU A 139 9.24 11.70 -18.53
N GLU A 140 10.43 11.21 -18.20
CA GLU A 140 11.44 10.84 -19.20
C GLU A 140 10.96 9.68 -20.08
N LEU A 141 10.34 8.65 -19.48
CA LEU A 141 9.87 7.46 -20.19
C LEU A 141 8.50 7.65 -20.86
N PHE A 142 7.63 8.48 -20.27
CA PHE A 142 6.26 8.74 -20.72
C PHE A 142 6.02 10.25 -20.86
N PRO A 143 6.59 10.92 -21.88
CA PRO A 143 6.58 12.37 -22.03
C PRO A 143 5.23 12.90 -22.58
N LEU A 144 4.13 12.53 -21.94
CA LEU A 144 2.77 12.94 -22.27
C LEU A 144 2.01 13.32 -21.00
N PRO A 145 1.35 14.50 -20.94
CA PRO A 145 0.60 14.92 -19.76
C PRO A 145 -0.47 13.90 -19.32
N SER A 146 -1.16 13.30 -20.29
CA SER A 146 -2.18 12.28 -20.04
C SER A 146 -1.64 10.98 -19.43
N ALA A 147 -0.34 10.69 -19.59
CA ALA A 147 0.28 9.56 -18.91
C ALA A 147 0.37 9.81 -17.41
N ALA A 148 0.75 11.02 -17.00
CA ALA A 148 0.78 11.40 -15.58
C ALA A 148 -0.62 11.38 -14.96
N GLU A 149 -1.65 11.76 -15.71
CA GLU A 149 -3.07 11.71 -15.29
C GLU A 149 -3.60 10.28 -15.06
N CYS A 150 -2.94 9.27 -15.63
CA CYS A 150 -3.26 7.86 -15.35
C CYS A 150 -2.75 7.39 -13.98
N VAL A 151 -1.85 8.16 -13.35
CA VAL A 151 -1.30 7.84 -12.02
C VAL A 151 -2.20 8.49 -10.96
N PRO A 152 -2.87 7.71 -10.09
CA PRO A 152 -3.77 8.27 -9.10
C PRO A 152 -3.01 9.18 -8.14
N GLY A 153 -3.51 10.40 -7.99
CA GLY A 153 -2.98 11.39 -7.05
C GLY A 153 -3.67 11.36 -5.68
N GLY A 154 -3.15 12.18 -4.77
CA GLY A 154 -3.73 12.42 -3.45
C GLY A 154 -2.98 11.72 -2.31
N PRO A 155 -3.36 12.01 -1.05
CA PRO A 155 -2.69 11.47 0.12
C PRO A 155 -2.93 9.96 0.23
N SER A 156 -1.85 9.21 0.41
CA SER A 156 -1.88 7.78 0.72
C SER A 156 -0.75 7.46 1.70
N VAL A 157 -1.02 6.56 2.65
CA VAL A 157 -0.04 6.05 3.62
C VAL A 157 -0.14 4.54 3.64
N ALA A 158 0.97 3.82 3.46
CA ALA A 158 1.05 2.37 3.66
C ALA A 158 -0.11 1.55 3.03
N CYS A 159 -0.39 1.77 1.73
CA CYS A 159 -1.49 1.14 0.99
C CYS A 159 -2.91 1.47 1.52
N SER A 160 -3.07 2.54 2.29
CA SER A 160 -4.35 3.00 2.81
C SER A 160 -4.88 4.17 1.97
N SER A 161 -6.20 4.23 1.83
CA SER A 161 -6.84 5.33 1.12
C SER A 161 -6.86 6.60 2.00
N ALA A 162 -7.16 7.75 1.38
CA ALA A 162 -7.40 8.99 2.10
C ALA A 162 -8.47 8.84 3.22
N LYS A 163 -9.41 7.90 3.07
CA LYS A 163 -10.45 7.64 4.08
C LYS A 163 -9.88 7.04 5.36
N ALA A 164 -8.85 6.20 5.26
CA ALA A 164 -8.21 5.59 6.42
C ALA A 164 -7.44 6.63 7.26
N ILE A 165 -6.92 7.68 6.63
CA ILE A 165 -6.25 8.81 7.30
C ILE A 165 -7.23 9.59 8.19
N GLU A 166 -8.53 9.56 7.89
CA GLU A 166 -9.55 10.17 8.76
C GLU A 166 -9.78 9.38 10.06
N TRP A 167 -9.44 8.10 10.09
CA TRP A 167 -9.70 7.20 11.23
C TRP A 167 -8.54 7.07 12.20
N ASP A 168 -7.34 7.43 11.77
CA ASP A 168 -6.14 7.39 12.60
C ASP A 168 -5.33 8.66 12.36
N GLU A 169 -5.27 9.52 13.38
CA GLU A 169 -4.55 10.78 13.31
C GLU A 169 -3.04 10.58 13.15
N SER A 170 -2.50 9.44 13.57
CA SER A 170 -1.09 9.10 13.36
C SER A 170 -0.72 9.00 11.88
N PHE A 171 -1.69 8.74 11.00
CA PHE A 171 -1.48 8.71 9.55
C PHE A 171 -1.52 10.09 8.88
N LYS A 172 -2.06 11.13 9.53
CA LYS A 172 -2.22 12.46 8.90
C LYS A 172 -0.88 13.12 8.54
N ASN A 173 0.17 12.84 9.31
CA ASN A 173 1.50 13.44 9.14
C ASN A 173 2.60 12.40 8.84
N CYS A 174 2.23 11.15 8.57
CA CYS A 174 3.22 10.11 8.31
C CYS A 174 3.55 10.06 6.81
N VAL A 175 4.76 10.55 6.48
CA VAL A 175 5.31 10.51 5.11
C VAL A 175 6.20 9.27 4.91
N ASP A 176 6.29 8.39 5.90
CA ASP A 176 7.12 7.19 5.80
C ASP A 176 6.39 6.09 5.01
N PRO A 177 6.92 5.63 3.86
CA PRO A 177 6.36 4.50 3.13
C PRO A 177 6.65 3.14 3.79
N SER A 178 7.46 3.10 4.86
CA SER A 178 7.77 1.86 5.60
C SER A 178 6.64 1.44 6.54
N GLY A 179 6.62 0.16 6.94
CA GLY A 179 5.63 -0.34 7.90
C GLY A 179 5.82 0.22 9.32
N ARG A 180 6.99 0.80 9.60
CA ARG A 180 7.30 1.55 10.83
C ARG A 180 6.42 2.80 11.01
N ALA A 181 5.78 3.26 9.94
CA ALA A 181 4.74 4.30 9.99
C ALA A 181 3.57 3.96 10.93
N VAL A 182 3.32 2.67 11.18
CA VAL A 182 2.22 2.18 12.01
C VAL A 182 2.76 1.74 13.38
N GLN A 183 3.18 2.71 14.20
CA GLN A 183 3.92 2.48 15.45
C GLN A 183 3.15 1.72 16.55
N THR A 184 1.82 1.64 16.48
CA THR A 184 0.98 1.04 17.53
C THR A 184 0.66 -0.44 17.34
N VAL A 185 1.11 -1.07 16.25
CA VAL A 185 0.73 -2.45 15.92
C VAL A 185 1.86 -3.45 16.17
N HIS A 186 3.13 -3.06 16.07
CA HIS A 186 4.26 -3.99 16.18
C HIS A 186 4.80 -4.07 17.61
N ASN A 187 4.56 -5.20 18.30
CA ASN A 187 5.10 -5.44 19.66
C ASN A 187 6.54 -5.95 19.64
N ASP A 188 6.96 -6.63 18.57
CA ASP A 188 8.31 -7.15 18.42
C ASP A 188 8.83 -6.75 17.02
N ALA A 189 9.81 -5.86 16.98
CA ALA A 189 10.67 -5.68 15.81
C ALA A 189 11.80 -6.71 15.93
N TYR A 190 12.00 -7.52 14.88
CA TYR A 190 13.11 -8.46 14.80
C TYR A 190 14.44 -7.73 14.56
#